data_AF-Q571N3-F1
#
_entry.id   AF-Q571N3-F1
#
_cell.length_a   1.000
_cell.length_b   1.000
_cell.length_c   1.000
_cell.angle_alpha   90.00
_cell.angle_beta   90.00
_cell.angle_gamma   90.00
#
_symmetry.space_group_name_H-M   'P 1'
#
loop_
_entity.id
_entity.type
_entity.pdbx_description
1 polymer ?
#
loop_
_entity_poly.entity_id
_entity_poly.type
_entity_poly.pdbx_seq_one_letter_code
_entity_poly.pdbx_strand_id
1 'polypeptide(L)'
;KPEKFKIECLNDIKNLFAPSRQPFYAAFGNRPNDVYAYTQVGVPDCRIFTVNPKGELIQERTKGNKSSYHRLSELVEHVFPLLSKEQNSAFPCPEFSSFCYWRDPIPDLDLDDLA
;
A
#
# COMPACT_ATOMS: atom_id res chain seq x y z
N LYS A 1 -25.04 7.11 7.82
CA LYS A 1 -24.74 7.02 6.37
C LYS A 1 -23.42 6.26 6.20
N PRO A 2 -23.29 5.36 5.23
CA PRO A 2 -22.13 4.46 5.08
C PRO A 2 -20.77 5.17 5.06
N GLU A 3 -20.70 6.36 4.44
CA GLU A 3 -19.49 7.16 4.37
C GLU A 3 -18.99 7.65 5.74
N LYS A 4 -19.89 7.94 6.68
CA LYS A 4 -19.49 8.35 8.04
C LYS A 4 -18.75 7.23 8.74
N PHE A 5 -19.29 6.00 8.67
CA PHE A 5 -18.64 4.83 9.24
C PHE A 5 -17.25 4.60 8.64
N LYS A 6 -17.12 4.71 7.30
CA LYS A 6 -15.83 4.56 6.63
C LYS A 6 -14.82 5.61 7.07
N ILE A 7 -15.24 6.86 7.23
CA ILE A 7 -14.38 7.95 7.71
C ILE A 7 -13.87 7.65 9.11
N GLU A 8 -14.74 7.28 10.04
CA GLU A 8 -14.35 6.93 11.42
C GLU A 8 -13.35 5.77 11.42
N CYS A 9 -13.66 4.65 10.76
CA CYS A 9 -12.74 3.51 10.70
C CYS A 9 -11.37 3.85 10.09
N LEU A 10 -11.35 4.65 9.02
CA LEU A 10 -10.08 5.06 8.40
C LEU A 10 -9.30 6.02 9.30
N ASN A 11 -9.99 6.89 10.06
CA ASN A 11 -9.35 7.75 11.06
C ASN A 11 -8.79 6.94 12.23
N ASP A 12 -9.48 5.91 12.71
CA ASP A 12 -8.96 5.00 13.74
C ASP A 12 -7.64 4.38 13.28
N ILE A 13 -7.59 3.86 12.05
CA ILE A 13 -6.35 3.34 11.46
C ILE A 13 -5.28 4.43 11.35
N LYS A 14 -5.64 5.63 10.87
CA LYS A 14 -4.72 6.77 10.75
C LYS A 14 -4.07 7.13 12.09
N ASN A 15 -4.84 7.11 13.16
CA ASN A 15 -4.40 7.49 14.50
C ASN A 15 -3.37 6.51 15.09
N LEU A 16 -3.31 5.26 14.61
CA LEU A 16 -2.26 4.31 14.99
C LEU A 16 -0.85 4.72 14.51
N PHE A 17 -0.74 5.66 13.57
CA PHE A 17 0.53 6.11 12.97
C PHE A 17 0.95 7.53 13.42
N ALA A 18 0.27 8.09 14.42
CA ALA A 18 0.59 9.39 15.00
C ALA A 18 1.97 9.38 15.72
N PRO A 19 2.70 10.51 15.78
CA PRO A 19 2.27 11.87 15.41
C PRO A 19 2.58 12.31 13.96
N SER A 20 3.37 11.56 13.18
CA SER A 20 4.00 12.15 11.98
C SER A 20 3.98 11.30 10.70
N ARG A 21 3.06 10.33 10.57
CA ARG A 21 2.93 9.56 9.33
C ARG A 21 1.50 9.58 8.80
N GLN A 22 1.36 9.94 7.52
CA GLN A 22 0.15 9.75 6.73
C GLN A 22 0.21 8.32 6.16
N PRO A 23 -0.52 7.34 6.69
CA PRO A 23 -0.34 5.94 6.31
C PRO A 23 -1.01 5.60 4.97
N PHE A 24 -1.98 6.39 4.55
CA PHE A 24 -2.71 6.16 3.31
C PHE A 24 -2.01 6.83 2.13
N TYR A 25 -1.40 6.01 1.29
CA TYR A 25 -0.73 6.46 0.07
C TYR A 25 -1.72 6.65 -1.09
N ALA A 26 -2.65 5.72 -1.28
CA ALA A 26 -3.67 5.71 -2.33
C ALA A 26 -4.92 4.97 -1.85
N ALA A 27 -6.04 5.10 -2.56
CA ALA A 27 -7.29 4.43 -2.22
C ALA A 27 -8.06 4.00 -3.47
N PHE A 28 -8.72 2.85 -3.38
CA PHE A 28 -9.57 2.27 -4.41
C PHE A 28 -10.95 2.02 -3.82
N GLY A 29 -11.98 2.65 -4.38
CA GLY A 29 -13.37 2.48 -4.00
C GLY A 29 -14.23 2.16 -5.22
N ASN A 30 -15.50 1.83 -5.00
CA ASN A 30 -16.43 1.51 -6.08
C ASN A 30 -17.65 2.44 -6.11
N ARG A 31 -17.76 3.35 -5.14
CA ARG A 31 -18.83 4.33 -5.04
C ARG A 31 -18.27 5.75 -4.90
N PRO A 32 -18.98 6.78 -5.38
CA PRO A 32 -18.61 8.18 -5.11
C PRO A 32 -18.47 8.51 -3.61
N ASN A 33 -19.25 7.84 -2.76
CA ASN A 33 -19.16 8.00 -1.31
C ASN A 33 -17.81 7.52 -0.73
N ASP A 34 -17.12 6.61 -1.42
CA ASP A 34 -15.80 6.15 -1.01
C ASP A 34 -14.75 7.23 -1.23
N VAL A 35 -14.83 7.90 -2.38
CA VAL A 35 -14.00 9.08 -2.69
C VAL A 35 -14.13 10.13 -1.60
N TYR A 36 -15.37 10.44 -1.18
CA TYR A 36 -15.60 11.35 -0.08
C TYR A 36 -14.91 10.85 1.21
N ALA A 37 -15.04 9.57 1.57
CA ALA A 37 -14.37 9.05 2.76
C ALA A 37 -12.84 9.15 2.69
N TYR A 38 -12.23 8.86 1.54
CA TYR A 38 -10.78 8.90 1.37
C TYR A 38 -10.21 10.32 1.41
N THR A 39 -10.93 11.29 0.84
CA THR A 39 -10.53 12.71 0.89
C THR A 39 -10.53 13.22 2.34
N GLN A 40 -11.51 12.83 3.16
CA GLN A 40 -11.60 13.24 4.57
C GLN A 40 -10.42 12.73 5.43
N VAL A 41 -9.82 11.58 5.09
CA VAL A 41 -8.66 11.06 5.82
C VAL A 41 -7.31 11.50 5.23
N GLY A 42 -7.34 12.31 4.17
CA GLY A 42 -6.17 12.97 3.59
C GLY A 42 -5.49 12.21 2.44
N VAL A 43 -6.19 11.29 1.76
CA VAL A 43 -5.67 10.69 0.52
C VAL A 43 -5.75 11.73 -0.61
N PRO A 44 -4.66 12.01 -1.35
CA PRO A 44 -4.70 12.95 -2.47
C PRO A 44 -5.60 12.47 -3.62
N ASP A 45 -6.34 13.37 -4.25
CA ASP A 45 -7.25 13.06 -5.38
C ASP A 45 -6.55 12.39 -6.57
N CYS A 46 -5.26 12.67 -6.79
CA CYS A 46 -4.47 11.99 -7.82
C CYS A 46 -4.17 10.51 -7.48
N ARG A 47 -4.59 10.04 -6.31
CA ARG A 47 -4.36 8.67 -5.82
C ARG A 47 -5.63 8.01 -5.32
N ILE A 48 -6.78 8.63 -5.59
CA ILE A 48 -8.09 8.03 -5.37
C ILE A 48 -8.60 7.51 -6.71
N PHE A 49 -8.97 6.24 -6.75
CA PHE A 49 -9.49 5.58 -7.93
C PHE A 49 -10.87 4.98 -7.64
N THR A 50 -11.82 5.19 -8.55
CA THR A 50 -13.12 4.50 -8.53
C THR A 50 -13.09 3.37 -9.56
N VAL A 51 -13.35 2.14 -9.12
CA VAL A 51 -13.52 0.97 -9.99
C VAL A 51 -14.99 0.74 -10.30
N ASN A 52 -15.31 0.45 -11.57
CA ASN A 52 -16.64 0.01 -11.96
C ASN A 52 -16.69 -1.52 -12.19
N PRO A 53 -17.88 -2.14 -12.31
CA PRO A 53 -18.00 -3.58 -12.50
C PRO A 53 -17.35 -4.14 -13.78
N LYS A 54 -17.01 -3.29 -14.75
CA LYS A 54 -16.27 -3.68 -15.97
C LYS A 54 -14.75 -3.70 -15.75
N GLY A 55 -14.27 -3.34 -14.56
CA GLY A 55 -12.85 -3.22 -14.24
C GLY A 55 -12.20 -1.94 -14.76
N GLU A 56 -13.00 -0.95 -15.20
CA GLU A 56 -12.48 0.38 -15.56
C GLU A 56 -12.16 1.16 -14.28
N LEU A 57 -10.99 1.80 -14.26
CA LEU A 57 -10.53 2.68 -13.20
C LEU A 57 -10.69 4.14 -13.62
N ILE A 58 -11.28 4.96 -12.76
CA ILE A 58 -11.40 6.40 -12.94
C ILE A 58 -10.67 7.09 -11.79
N GLN A 59 -9.66 7.89 -12.11
CA GLN A 59 -8.92 8.67 -11.12
C GLN A 59 -9.71 9.93 -10.72
N GLU A 60 -9.80 10.23 -9.43
CA GLU A 60 -10.62 11.35 -8.93
C GLU A 60 -10.18 12.71 -9.47
N ARG A 61 -8.87 12.96 -9.55
CA ARG A 61 -8.33 14.19 -10.18
C ARG A 61 -8.73 14.33 -11.66
N THR A 62 -8.85 13.21 -12.38
CA THR A 62 -8.99 13.20 -13.84
C THR A 62 -10.24 12.44 -14.27
N LYS A 63 -11.42 12.92 -13.82
CA LYS A 63 -12.73 12.24 -13.93
C LYS A 63 -13.18 11.86 -15.35
N GLY A 64 -12.49 12.31 -16.40
CA GLY A 64 -12.75 11.94 -17.79
C GLY A 64 -11.88 10.82 -18.35
N ASN A 65 -10.78 10.48 -17.67
CA ASN A 65 -9.83 9.47 -18.15
C ASN A 65 -10.14 8.12 -17.52
N LYS A 66 -10.54 7.18 -18.36
CA LYS A 66 -10.69 5.77 -17.99
C LYS A 66 -9.37 5.05 -18.20
N SER A 67 -8.95 4.31 -17.18
CA SER A 67 -7.81 3.39 -17.23
C SER A 67 -8.27 1.99 -16.83
N SER A 68 -7.33 1.06 -16.66
CA SER A 68 -7.57 -0.30 -16.18
C SER A 68 -6.51 -0.68 -15.15
N TYR A 69 -6.76 -1.74 -14.37
CA TYR A 69 -5.74 -2.31 -13.50
C TYR A 69 -4.49 -2.76 -14.26
N HIS A 70 -4.64 -3.24 -15.49
CA HIS A 70 -3.52 -3.62 -16.34
C HIS A 70 -2.63 -2.41 -16.65
N ARG A 71 -3.21 -1.30 -17.13
CA ARG A 71 -2.46 -0.06 -17.37
C ARG A 71 -1.84 0.52 -16.09
N LEU A 72 -2.54 0.43 -14.96
CA LEU A 72 -2.00 0.85 -13.67
C LEU A 72 -0.79 -0.01 -13.27
N SER A 73 -0.84 -1.31 -13.53
CA SER A 73 0.26 -2.25 -13.27
C SER A 73 1.49 -1.94 -14.12
N GLU A 74 1.32 -1.56 -15.38
CA GLU A 74 2.44 -1.13 -16.24
C GLU A 74 3.11 0.15 -15.71
N LEU A 75 2.36 1.00 -15.01
CA LEU A 75 2.85 2.27 -14.44
C LEU A 75 3.16 2.17 -12.94
N VAL A 76 3.21 0.97 -12.37
CA VAL A 76 3.30 0.78 -10.91
C VAL A 76 4.52 1.46 -10.31
N GLU A 77 5.68 1.41 -10.99
CA GLU A 77 6.91 2.04 -10.50
C GLU A 77 6.82 3.57 -10.42
N HIS A 78 5.98 4.17 -11.27
CA HIS A 78 5.77 5.62 -11.30
C HIS A 78 4.67 6.05 -10.32
N VAL A 79 3.59 5.27 -10.24
CA VAL A 79 2.43 5.58 -9.39
C VAL A 79 2.67 5.19 -7.93
N PHE A 80 3.45 4.13 -7.70
CA PHE A 80 3.84 3.57 -6.40
C PHE A 80 5.37 3.35 -6.38
N PRO A 81 6.17 4.43 -6.35
CA PRO A 81 7.61 4.32 -6.32
C PRO A 81 8.06 3.69 -5.00
N LEU A 82 9.20 2.99 -5.07
CA LEU A 82 9.86 2.42 -3.90
C LEU A 82 10.24 3.54 -2.91
N LEU A 83 9.93 3.35 -1.63
CA LEU A 83 10.22 4.33 -0.59
C LEU A 83 11.71 4.41 -0.22
N SER A 84 12.50 3.39 -0.53
CA SER A 84 13.96 3.42 -0.41
C SER A 84 14.60 2.51 -1.46
N LYS A 85 15.67 2.97 -2.13
CA LYS A 85 16.43 2.15 -3.09
C LYS A 85 17.18 0.97 -2.43
N GLU A 86 17.41 1.02 -1.13
CA GLU A 86 18.06 -0.04 -0.35
C GLU A 86 17.13 -1.22 -0.02
N GLN A 87 15.81 -1.08 -0.22
CA GLN A 87 14.81 -2.15 -0.08
C GLN A 87 14.82 -3.17 -1.24
N ASN A 88 15.93 -3.27 -1.99
CA ASN A 88 16.20 -4.45 -2.83
C ASN A 88 16.50 -5.69 -1.98
N SER A 89 16.79 -5.55 -0.68
CA SER A 89 16.56 -6.65 0.27
C SER A 89 15.07 -6.73 0.55
N ALA A 90 14.43 -7.81 0.09
CA ALA A 90 12.98 -8.03 0.05
C ALA A 90 12.20 -7.86 1.39
N PHE A 91 12.87 -7.55 2.51
CA PHE A 91 12.25 -7.42 3.82
C PHE A 91 12.99 -6.38 4.68
N PRO A 92 12.28 -5.44 5.33
CA PRO A 92 12.89 -4.49 6.30
C PRO A 92 13.45 -5.19 7.55
N CYS A 93 12.97 -6.40 7.85
CA CYS A 93 13.55 -7.32 8.82
C CYS A 93 13.70 -8.69 8.14
N PRO A 94 14.83 -8.95 7.47
CA PRO A 94 15.01 -10.20 6.70
C PRO A 94 14.93 -11.46 7.57
N GLU A 95 15.16 -11.35 8.87
CA GLU A 95 15.00 -12.46 9.82
C GLU A 95 13.54 -12.93 9.92
N PHE A 96 12.56 -12.03 9.70
CA PHE A 96 11.13 -12.35 9.74
C PHE A 96 10.52 -12.65 8.37
N SER A 97 11.36 -12.80 7.33
CA SER A 97 10.88 -13.29 6.04
C SER A 97 10.33 -14.71 6.18
N SER A 98 9.36 -15.08 5.35
CA SER A 98 8.83 -16.46 5.32
C SER A 98 9.92 -17.51 5.06
N PHE A 99 11.05 -17.13 4.47
CA PHE A 99 12.16 -18.03 4.25
C PHE A 99 13.09 -18.15 5.46
N CYS A 100 13.33 -17.07 6.21
CA CYS A 100 14.27 -17.07 7.34
C CYS A 100 13.61 -17.46 8.67
N TYR A 101 12.36 -17.05 8.91
CA TYR A 101 11.68 -17.24 10.19
C TYR A 101 11.38 -18.70 10.51
N TRP A 102 11.09 -19.51 9.49
CA TRP A 102 10.68 -20.92 9.64
C TRP A 102 11.82 -21.92 9.41
N ARG A 103 13.02 -21.47 9.02
CA ARG A 103 14.16 -22.36 8.85
C ARG A 103 14.92 -22.50 10.16
N ASP A 104 15.52 -23.67 10.35
CA ASP A 104 16.46 -23.87 11.45
C ASP A 104 17.65 -22.91 11.31
N PRO A 105 18.19 -22.39 12.42
CA PRO A 105 19.42 -21.60 12.40
C PRO A 105 20.55 -22.35 11.69
N ILE A 106 21.40 -21.61 10.97
CA ILE A 106 22.62 -22.19 10.42
C ILE A 106 23.47 -22.68 11.61
N PRO A 107 23.92 -23.94 11.62
CA PRO A 107 24.81 -24.43 12.68
C PRO A 107 26.04 -23.55 12.79
N ASP A 108 26.50 -23.32 14.01
CA ASP A 108 27.76 -22.62 14.23
C ASP A 108 28.89 -23.41 13.55
N LEU A 109 29.74 -22.70 12.80
CA LEU A 109 30.92 -23.29 12.20
C LEU A 109 31.93 -23.58 13.31
N ASP A 110 32.29 -24.85 13.46
CA ASP A 110 33.46 -25.21 14.25
C ASP A 110 34.72 -24.86 13.45
N LEU A 111 35.52 -23.93 13.97
CA LEU A 111 36.77 -23.54 13.33
C LEU A 111 37.86 -24.59 13.54
N ASP A 112 37.69 -25.50 14.50
CA ASP A 112 38.61 -26.60 14.75
C ASP A 112 38.45 -27.71 13.68
N ASP A 113 37.30 -27.79 13.01
CA ASP A 113 37.06 -28.68 11.85
C ASP A 113 37.78 -28.21 10.56
N LEU A 114 38.31 -26.98 10.54
CA LEU A 114 39.07 -26.41 9.43
C LEU A 114 40.60 -26.57 9.57
N ALA A 115 41.08 -27.12 10.69
CA ALA A 115 42.49 -27.25 11.02
C ALA A 115 43.12 -28.57 10.55
#